data_AF-A0A7S2CPM1-F1
#
_entry.id   AF-A0A7S2CPM1-F1
#
_cell.length_a   1.000
_cell.length_b   1.000
_cell.length_c   1.000
_cell.angle_alpha   90.00
_cell.angle_beta   90.00
_cell.angle_gamma   90.00
#
_symmetry.space_group_name_H-M   'P 1'
#
loop_
_entity.id
_entity.type
_entity.pdbx_description
1 polymer ?
#
loop_
_entity_poly.entity_id
_entity_poly.type
_entity_poly.pdbx_seq_one_letter_code
_entity_poly.pdbx_strand_id
1 'polypeptide(L)'
;ASEPRTANWSRWANATGAIVRVWHPQSWFLNMFNVSHHDRASSSLTFEAGGWQGGRVWCRCDQCSYVCPEDRKGTPELISGSWFVENVREELDSAGEWFFNETTRELYLWPNNTEPGGRPPSANLVVPQLTALIRIGGGARGVTIQDVGFRDAAPTFMQRWGVPSGGDWALFPGGAIELNDTSHVTIRGCSFTR
;
A
#
# COMPACT_ATOMS: atom_id res chain seq x y z
N ALA A 1 7.22 22.10 -5.13
CA ALA A 1 7.33 20.94 -4.22
C ALA A 1 7.25 21.49 -2.81
N SER A 2 6.24 21.10 -2.04
CA SER A 2 6.16 21.47 -0.62
C SER A 2 7.33 20.85 0.14
N GLU A 3 7.92 21.59 1.07
CA GLU A 3 8.96 21.05 1.96
C GLU A 3 8.45 19.80 2.70
N PRO A 4 9.33 18.82 2.98
CA PRO A 4 8.95 17.67 3.80
C PRO A 4 8.55 18.17 5.19
N ARG A 5 7.24 18.18 5.47
CA ARG A 5 6.73 18.50 6.80
C ARG A 5 7.21 17.41 7.76
N THR A 6 7.87 17.80 8.84
CA THR A 6 8.07 16.91 9.98
C THR A 6 6.69 16.54 10.49
N ALA A 7 6.33 15.28 10.33
CA ALA A 7 5.01 14.82 10.73
C ALA A 7 4.89 14.90 12.25
N ASN A 8 4.07 15.84 12.72
CA ASN A 8 3.74 15.97 14.11
C ASN A 8 2.42 15.25 14.37
N TRP A 9 2.49 13.96 14.69
CA TRP A 9 1.31 13.11 14.87
C TRP A 9 0.38 13.58 15.99
N SER A 10 0.89 14.37 16.95
CA SER A 10 0.06 14.99 17.99
C SER A 10 -1.09 15.86 17.43
N ARG A 11 -0.96 16.36 16.20
CA ARG A 11 -1.98 17.16 15.52
C ARG A 11 -3.20 16.34 15.07
N TRP A 12 -3.02 15.04 14.82
CA TRP A 12 -4.11 14.18 14.36
C TRP A 12 -5.02 13.86 15.52
N ALA A 13 -6.34 14.02 15.33
CA ALA A 13 -7.31 13.61 16.32
C ALA A 13 -7.32 12.09 16.46
N ASN A 14 -7.21 11.38 15.34
CA ASN A 14 -7.14 9.92 15.28
C ASN A 14 -6.41 9.47 14.01
N ALA A 15 -5.46 8.55 14.15
CA ALA A 15 -4.75 7.93 13.03
C ALA A 15 -4.95 6.41 12.97
N THR A 16 -5.84 5.83 13.79
CA THR A 16 -6.24 4.42 13.64
C THR A 16 -6.82 4.18 12.24
N GLY A 17 -6.38 3.13 11.57
CA GLY A 17 -6.70 2.83 10.17
C GLY A 17 -5.77 3.50 9.16
N ALA A 18 -4.90 4.43 9.59
CA ALA A 18 -3.88 5.01 8.72
C ALA A 18 -2.90 3.94 8.24
N ILE A 19 -2.32 4.16 7.06
CA ILE A 19 -1.27 3.30 6.53
C ILE A 19 0.03 4.10 6.50
N VAL A 20 1.00 3.65 7.30
CA VAL A 20 2.35 4.20 7.28
C VAL A 20 3.17 3.42 6.27
N ARG A 21 3.73 4.13 5.31
CA ARG A 21 4.56 3.58 4.24
C ARG A 21 6.00 3.99 4.48
N VAL A 22 6.87 3.03 4.70
CA VAL A 22 8.27 3.29 5.03
C VAL A 22 9.17 2.61 4.01
N TRP A 23 10.05 3.39 3.40
CA TRP A 23 11.08 2.87 2.54
C TRP A 23 12.08 2.04 3.35
N HIS A 24 12.54 0.95 2.75
CA HIS A 24 13.79 0.35 3.18
C HIS A 24 14.91 1.40 3.14
N PRO A 25 15.92 1.36 4.03
CA PRO A 25 17.02 2.34 4.06
C PRO A 25 17.73 2.56 2.72
N GLN A 26 17.84 1.51 1.91
CA GLN A 26 18.43 1.54 0.56
C GLN A 26 17.40 1.78 -0.57
N SER A 27 16.16 2.14 -0.23
CA SER A 27 15.07 2.57 -1.13
C SER A 27 14.55 1.57 -2.18
N TRP A 28 14.96 0.31 -2.14
CA TRP A 28 14.52 -0.72 -3.11
C TRP A 28 13.12 -1.33 -2.86
N PHE A 29 12.51 -1.15 -1.69
CA PHE A 29 11.12 -1.54 -1.43
C PHE A 29 10.48 -0.67 -0.34
N LEU A 30 9.15 -0.63 -0.29
CA LEU A 30 8.38 -0.03 0.81
C LEU A 30 7.72 -1.12 1.64
N ASN A 31 7.69 -0.90 2.94
CA ASN A 31 6.82 -1.61 3.85
C ASN A 31 5.60 -0.76 4.15
N MET A 32 4.44 -1.41 4.22
CA MET A 32 3.17 -0.77 4.54
C MET A 32 2.65 -1.34 5.85
N PHE A 33 2.28 -0.47 6.78
CA PHE A 33 1.80 -0.80 8.12
C PHE A 33 0.46 -0.16 8.40
N ASN A 34 -0.48 -0.96 8.89
CA ASN A 34 -1.73 -0.44 9.42
C ASN A 34 -1.54 0.02 10.87
N VAL A 35 -1.97 1.24 11.16
CA VAL A 35 -2.02 1.80 12.51
C VAL A 35 -3.24 1.27 13.24
N SER A 36 -3.05 0.52 14.32
CA SER A 36 -4.12 0.08 15.21
C SER A 36 -4.41 1.07 16.32
N HIS A 37 -3.37 1.76 16.81
CA HIS A 37 -3.51 2.73 17.90
C HIS A 37 -2.66 3.97 17.66
N HIS A 38 -3.21 5.12 18.03
CA HIS A 38 -2.54 6.41 18.02
C HIS A 38 -2.63 7.05 19.41
N ASP A 39 -1.49 7.23 20.06
CA ASP A 39 -1.38 7.98 21.31
C ASP A 39 -0.81 9.37 21.03
N ARG A 40 -1.67 10.38 21.17
CA ARG A 40 -1.34 11.79 20.95
C ARG A 40 -0.40 12.34 22.01
N ALA A 41 -0.48 11.86 23.26
CA ALA A 41 0.29 12.39 24.36
C ALA A 41 1.76 12.00 24.24
N SER A 42 2.03 10.75 23.84
CA SER A 42 3.39 10.25 23.58
C SER A 42 3.83 10.45 22.13
N SER A 43 2.95 10.95 21.24
CA SER A 43 3.19 11.04 19.79
C SER A 43 3.64 9.71 19.21
N SER A 44 2.94 8.63 19.55
CA SER A 44 3.29 7.27 19.14
C SER A 44 2.17 6.59 18.35
N LEU A 45 2.58 5.72 17.41
CA LEU A 45 1.71 4.87 16.62
C LEU A 45 2.04 3.41 16.94
N THR A 46 1.01 2.60 17.12
CA THR A 46 1.13 1.15 17.22
C THR A 46 0.64 0.53 15.92
N PHE A 47 1.38 -0.43 15.39
CA PHE A 47 1.01 -1.18 14.19
C PHE A 47 0.60 -2.60 14.55
N GLU A 48 -0.50 -3.09 13.98
CA GLU A 48 -0.95 -4.48 14.19
C GLU A 48 -0.68 -5.40 13.00
N ALA A 49 -0.56 -4.84 11.79
CA ALA A 49 -0.46 -5.58 10.55
C ALA A 49 0.41 -4.85 9.54
N GLY A 50 1.08 -5.60 8.67
CA GLY A 50 1.92 -5.06 7.61
C GLY A 50 3.39 -5.50 7.68
N GLY A 51 4.23 -4.83 6.89
CA GLY A 51 5.66 -5.11 6.82
C GLY A 51 6.05 -6.37 6.06
N TRP A 52 5.16 -6.88 5.21
CA TRP A 52 5.37 -8.14 4.48
C TRP A 52 6.05 -7.98 3.13
N GLN A 53 6.20 -6.74 2.64
CA GLN A 53 6.61 -6.48 1.25
C GLN A 53 8.11 -6.66 1.00
N GLY A 54 8.93 -6.66 2.06
CA GLY A 54 10.35 -6.97 2.01
C GLY A 54 10.63 -8.43 2.37
N GLY A 55 11.53 -9.07 1.62
CA GLY A 55 11.99 -10.43 1.92
C GLY A 55 12.99 -10.49 3.07
N ARG A 56 13.88 -9.49 3.13
CA ARG A 56 14.57 -9.12 4.36
C ARG A 56 13.75 -8.07 5.07
N VAL A 57 12.84 -8.54 5.92
CA VAL A 57 12.06 -7.70 6.82
C VAL A 57 12.98 -6.80 7.65
N TRP A 58 12.37 -5.84 8.35
CA TRP A 58 13.04 -4.87 9.18
C TRP A 58 14.14 -5.47 10.04
N CYS A 59 15.36 -5.02 9.80
CA CYS A 59 16.46 -5.31 10.69
C CYS A 59 16.58 -4.25 11.78
N ARG A 60 17.11 -4.67 12.92
CA ARG A 60 17.62 -3.75 13.94
C ARG A 60 19.08 -3.41 13.69
N CYS A 61 19.53 -2.29 14.24
CA CYS A 61 20.92 -1.84 14.16
C CYS A 61 21.92 -2.79 14.85
N ASP A 62 21.46 -3.65 15.76
CA ASP A 62 22.23 -4.73 16.39
C ASP A 62 22.28 -6.04 15.57
N GLN A 63 21.48 -6.16 14.51
CA GLN A 63 21.41 -7.34 13.63
C GLN A 63 22.00 -7.09 12.25
N CYS A 64 21.76 -5.90 11.67
CA CYS A 64 22.15 -5.56 10.30
C CYS A 64 23.01 -4.29 10.26
N SER A 65 24.19 -4.37 10.87
CA SER A 65 25.13 -3.23 10.99
C SER A 65 25.60 -2.65 9.65
N TYR A 66 25.46 -3.39 8.54
CA TYR A 66 25.88 -2.96 7.19
C TYR A 66 25.04 -1.80 6.61
N VAL A 67 23.81 -1.60 7.10
CA VAL A 67 22.90 -0.51 6.67
C VAL A 67 22.55 0.45 7.81
N CYS A 68 23.02 0.18 9.03
CA CYS A 68 22.78 1.07 10.16
C CYS A 68 23.78 2.25 10.16
N PRO A 69 23.31 3.49 10.41
CA PRO A 69 24.18 4.62 10.70
C PRO A 69 25.20 4.31 11.80
N GLU A 70 26.44 4.79 11.67
CA GLU A 70 27.55 4.44 12.58
C GLU A 70 27.22 4.74 14.05
N ASP A 71 26.54 5.85 14.31
CA ASP A 71 26.14 6.32 15.63
C ASP A 71 25.09 5.44 16.33
N ARG A 72 24.45 4.53 15.58
CA ARG A 72 23.39 3.64 16.10
C ARG A 72 23.75 2.16 16.03
N LYS A 73 24.91 1.78 15.51
CA LYS A 73 25.30 0.36 15.40
C LYS A 73 25.30 -0.32 16.78
N GLY A 74 24.74 -1.51 16.86
CA GLY A 74 24.66 -2.28 18.11
C GLY A 74 23.46 -1.94 18.99
N THR A 75 22.58 -1.02 18.56
CA THR A 75 21.35 -0.66 19.27
C THR A 75 20.13 -1.44 18.76
N PRO A 76 19.10 -1.67 19.58
CA PRO A 76 17.90 -2.41 19.17
C PRO A 76 16.94 -1.63 18.24
N GLU A 77 17.32 -0.44 17.79
CA GLU A 77 16.50 0.42 16.95
C GLU A 77 16.32 -0.18 15.56
N LEU A 78 15.08 -0.11 15.05
CA LEU A 78 14.75 -0.54 13.70
C LEU A 78 15.35 0.42 12.66
N ILE A 79 15.99 -0.14 11.64
CA ILE A 79 16.56 0.64 10.54
C ILE A 79 15.43 1.02 9.58
N SER A 80 15.20 2.31 9.37
CA SER A 80 14.16 2.86 8.48
C SER A 80 14.77 3.82 7.45
N GLY A 81 14.12 3.92 6.30
CA GLY A 81 14.31 5.03 5.36
C GLY A 81 13.26 6.13 5.54
N SER A 82 13.15 6.98 4.52
CA SER A 82 12.06 7.96 4.45
C SER A 82 10.69 7.29 4.49
N TRP A 83 9.68 8.03 4.89
CA TRP A 83 8.34 7.48 5.06
C TRP A 83 7.28 8.54 4.76
N PHE A 84 6.05 8.07 4.53
CA PHE A 84 4.85 8.91 4.46
C PHE A 84 3.65 8.15 5.02
N VAL A 85 2.55 8.86 5.22
CA VAL A 85 1.31 8.30 5.76
C VAL A 85 0.17 8.58 4.79
N GLU A 86 -0.79 7.67 4.75
CA GLU A 86 -2.07 7.85 4.05
C GLU A 86 -3.23 7.47 4.97
N ASN A 87 -4.45 7.81 4.54
CA ASN A 87 -5.69 7.53 5.27
C ASN A 87 -5.77 8.22 6.65
N VAL A 88 -5.42 9.51 6.71
CA VAL A 88 -5.59 10.39 7.87
C VAL A 88 -6.44 11.59 7.46
N ARG A 89 -7.53 11.88 8.17
CA ARG A 89 -8.49 12.94 7.80
C ARG A 89 -7.84 14.32 7.71
N GLU A 90 -6.96 14.63 8.64
CA GLU A 90 -6.26 15.92 8.73
C GLU A 90 -5.19 16.11 7.65
N GLU A 91 -4.80 15.04 6.96
CA GLU A 91 -3.91 15.09 5.79
C GLU A 91 -4.69 15.24 4.47
N LEU A 92 -6.03 15.30 4.49
CA LEU A 92 -6.82 15.74 3.33
C LEU A 92 -6.69 17.27 3.21
N ASP A 93 -5.60 17.73 2.61
CA ASP A 93 -5.20 19.14 2.59
C ASP A 93 -4.80 19.69 1.22
N SER A 94 -4.83 18.84 0.19
CA SER A 94 -4.42 19.18 -1.17
C SER A 94 -5.44 18.71 -2.22
N ALA A 95 -5.49 19.43 -3.35
CA ALA A 95 -6.42 19.12 -4.43
C ALA A 95 -6.17 17.74 -5.06
N GLY A 96 -7.25 16.97 -5.24
CA GLY A 96 -7.22 15.60 -5.77
C GLY A 96 -7.16 14.51 -4.71
N GLU A 97 -7.02 14.88 -3.43
CA GLU A 97 -7.04 13.93 -2.32
C GLU A 97 -8.46 13.57 -1.89
N TRP A 98 -8.59 12.43 -1.21
CA TRP A 98 -9.85 11.96 -0.65
C TRP A 98 -9.61 11.21 0.67
N PHE A 99 -10.64 11.11 1.50
CA PHE A 99 -10.64 10.36 2.75
C PHE A 99 -12.01 9.72 2.97
N PHE A 100 -12.04 8.44 3.33
CA PHE A 100 -13.28 7.74 3.65
C PHE A 100 -13.37 7.49 5.16
N ASN A 101 -14.40 8.05 5.80
CA ASN A 101 -14.69 7.77 7.19
C ASN A 101 -15.55 6.51 7.28
N GLU A 102 -14.96 5.39 7.70
CA GLU A 102 -15.66 4.10 7.79
C GLU A 102 -16.79 4.11 8.83
N THR A 103 -16.65 4.88 9.91
CA THR A 103 -17.63 4.98 10.99
C THR A 103 -18.89 5.71 10.54
N THR A 104 -18.73 6.88 9.92
CA THR A 104 -19.88 7.68 9.42
C THR A 104 -20.33 7.27 8.02
N ARG A 105 -19.51 6.47 7.31
CA ARG A 105 -19.67 6.09 5.90
C ARG A 105 -19.70 7.28 4.95
N GLU A 106 -18.89 8.30 5.25
CA GLU A 106 -18.79 9.52 4.47
C GLU A 106 -17.49 9.54 3.68
N LEU A 107 -17.60 9.84 2.37
CA LEU A 107 -16.46 10.10 1.51
C LEU A 107 -16.23 11.61 1.42
N TYR A 108 -15.08 12.06 1.91
CA TYR A 108 -14.58 13.41 1.75
C TYR A 108 -13.69 13.45 0.52
N LEU A 109 -13.94 14.38 -0.39
CA LEU A 109 -13.14 14.59 -1.59
C LEU A 109 -12.71 16.05 -1.64
N TRP A 110 -11.42 16.31 -1.88
CA TRP A 110 -10.92 17.63 -2.22
C TRP A 110 -10.89 17.77 -3.75
N PRO A 111 -11.88 18.42 -4.37
CA PRO A 111 -11.96 18.51 -5.82
C PRO A 111 -10.77 19.28 -6.39
N ASN A 112 -10.25 18.81 -7.51
CA ASN A 112 -9.28 19.55 -8.31
C ASN A 112 -10.00 20.50 -9.29
N ASN A 113 -9.23 21.40 -9.91
CA ASN A 113 -9.77 22.42 -10.81
C ASN A 113 -10.15 21.89 -12.21
N THR A 114 -10.16 20.57 -12.43
CA THR A 114 -10.56 20.01 -13.73
C THR A 114 -12.08 20.03 -13.93
N GLU A 115 -12.86 20.14 -12.85
CA GLU A 115 -14.32 20.28 -12.92
C GLU A 115 -14.76 21.74 -12.79
N PRO A 116 -15.69 22.23 -13.63
CA PRO A 116 -16.20 23.59 -13.55
C PRO A 116 -16.77 23.92 -12.16
N GLY A 117 -16.19 24.93 -11.51
CA GLY A 117 -16.65 25.41 -10.21
C GLY A 117 -16.22 24.56 -9.01
N GLY A 118 -15.19 23.70 -9.16
CA GLY A 118 -14.63 22.93 -8.04
C GLY A 118 -15.64 22.01 -7.36
N ARG A 119 -16.62 21.52 -8.13
CA ARG A 119 -17.62 20.57 -7.65
C ARG A 119 -16.99 19.17 -7.61
N PRO A 120 -17.45 18.29 -6.71
CA PRO A 120 -17.17 16.86 -6.85
C PRO A 120 -17.53 16.47 -8.29
N PRO A 121 -16.69 15.70 -8.98
CA PRO A 121 -16.96 15.34 -10.35
C PRO A 121 -18.35 14.71 -10.42
N SER A 122 -19.12 15.01 -11.46
CA SER A 122 -20.38 14.30 -11.75
C SER A 122 -20.15 12.81 -12.14
N ALA A 123 -18.97 12.28 -11.80
CA ALA A 123 -18.41 11.04 -12.26
C ALA A 123 -18.86 9.86 -11.40
N ASN A 124 -18.87 8.69 -12.04
CA ASN A 124 -18.99 7.42 -11.35
C ASN A 124 -17.79 7.23 -10.42
N LEU A 125 -18.04 7.20 -9.12
CA LEU A 125 -17.05 6.80 -8.13
C LEU A 125 -16.95 5.27 -8.13
N VAL A 126 -15.76 4.75 -8.40
CA VAL A 126 -15.49 3.30 -8.42
C VAL A 126 -14.54 2.98 -7.28
N VAL A 127 -14.91 1.99 -6.46
CA VAL A 127 -14.05 1.45 -5.39
C VAL A 127 -13.77 -0.02 -5.71
N PRO A 128 -12.53 -0.39 -6.03
CA PRO A 128 -12.21 -1.77 -6.38
C PRO A 128 -12.29 -2.68 -5.16
N GLN A 129 -12.97 -3.82 -5.30
CA GLN A 129 -13.18 -4.78 -4.21
C GLN A 129 -12.42 -6.10 -4.44
N LEU A 130 -12.26 -6.52 -5.69
CA LEU A 130 -11.68 -7.80 -6.05
C LEU A 130 -10.20 -7.67 -6.39
N THR A 131 -9.33 -8.39 -5.68
CA THR A 131 -7.88 -8.44 -5.97
C THR A 131 -7.58 -9.21 -7.26
N ALA A 132 -8.45 -10.15 -7.63
CA ALA A 132 -8.40 -10.91 -8.86
C ALA A 132 -9.75 -10.83 -9.59
N LEU A 133 -9.70 -10.51 -10.87
CA LEU A 133 -10.87 -10.40 -11.74
C LEU A 133 -11.18 -11.75 -12.42
N ILE A 134 -10.14 -12.54 -12.69
CA ILE A 134 -10.26 -13.93 -13.17
C ILE A 134 -9.32 -14.81 -12.36
N ARG A 135 -9.83 -15.97 -11.93
CA ARG A 135 -9.02 -17.06 -11.36
C ARG A 135 -9.20 -18.31 -12.20
N ILE A 136 -8.09 -18.86 -12.68
CA ILE A 136 -8.07 -20.13 -13.42
C ILE A 136 -7.21 -21.10 -12.62
N GLY A 137 -7.74 -22.29 -12.34
CA GLY A 137 -6.94 -23.36 -11.76
C GLY A 137 -7.62 -24.71 -11.75
N GLY A 138 -7.08 -25.62 -10.94
CA GLY A 138 -7.58 -26.99 -10.83
C GLY A 138 -7.24 -27.85 -12.06
N GLY A 139 -6.01 -27.73 -12.56
CA GLY A 139 -5.52 -28.49 -13.71
C GLY A 139 -6.06 -28.03 -15.07
N ALA A 140 -6.66 -26.83 -15.15
CA ALA A 140 -7.26 -26.31 -16.38
C ALA A 140 -6.25 -26.24 -17.54
N ARG A 141 -6.68 -26.65 -18.74
CA ARG A 141 -5.84 -26.68 -19.95
C ARG A 141 -6.54 -26.06 -21.16
N GLY A 142 -5.78 -25.35 -21.99
CA GLY A 142 -6.28 -24.83 -23.27
C GLY A 142 -7.24 -23.64 -23.14
N VAL A 143 -7.06 -22.80 -22.12
CA VAL A 143 -7.90 -21.61 -21.91
C VAL A 143 -7.36 -20.44 -22.72
N THR A 144 -8.24 -19.75 -23.46
CA THR A 144 -7.89 -18.51 -24.17
C THR A 144 -8.72 -17.35 -23.63
N ILE A 145 -8.05 -16.30 -23.16
CA ILE A 145 -8.65 -14.99 -22.87
C ILE A 145 -8.20 -14.05 -23.98
N GLN A 146 -9.16 -13.53 -24.75
CA GLN A 146 -8.86 -12.73 -25.94
C GLN A 146 -9.70 -11.46 -26.00
N ASP A 147 -9.06 -10.34 -26.34
CA ASP A 147 -9.68 -9.05 -26.64
C ASP A 147 -10.56 -8.50 -25.50
N VAL A 148 -10.14 -8.72 -24.24
CA VAL A 148 -10.81 -8.25 -23.02
C VAL A 148 -10.01 -7.13 -22.35
N GLY A 149 -10.69 -6.07 -21.91
CA GLY A 149 -10.12 -5.02 -21.07
C GLY A 149 -10.35 -5.29 -19.58
N PHE A 150 -9.27 -5.34 -18.81
CA PHE A 150 -9.27 -5.45 -17.36
C PHE A 150 -8.93 -4.10 -16.72
N ARG A 151 -9.70 -3.71 -15.71
CA ARG A 151 -9.49 -2.46 -14.97
C ARG A 151 -9.83 -2.60 -13.50
N ASP A 152 -9.21 -1.76 -12.67
CA ASP A 152 -9.57 -1.58 -11.25
C ASP A 152 -9.53 -2.87 -10.41
N ALA A 153 -8.44 -3.65 -10.47
CA ALA A 153 -8.21 -4.71 -9.47
C ALA A 153 -7.81 -4.08 -8.12
N ALA A 154 -8.34 -4.61 -7.02
CA ALA A 154 -8.09 -4.08 -5.68
C ALA A 154 -6.60 -4.17 -5.31
N PRO A 155 -6.03 -3.14 -4.68
CA PRO A 155 -4.63 -3.16 -4.28
C PRO A 155 -4.31 -4.29 -3.30
N THR A 156 -3.18 -4.98 -3.52
CA THR A 156 -2.76 -6.15 -2.71
C THR A 156 -1.64 -5.80 -1.72
N PHE A 157 -1.35 -4.52 -1.56
CA PHE A 157 -0.19 -4.07 -0.81
C PHE A 157 -0.32 -4.23 0.72
N MET A 158 -1.54 -4.43 1.23
CA MET A 158 -1.80 -4.85 2.62
C MET A 158 -2.15 -6.35 2.74
N GLN A 159 -2.04 -7.12 1.65
CA GLN A 159 -2.14 -8.58 1.74
C GLN A 159 -0.86 -9.17 2.32
N ARG A 160 -0.93 -10.41 2.81
CA ARG A 160 0.27 -11.14 3.24
C ARG A 160 1.09 -11.56 2.02
N TRP A 161 2.37 -11.18 2.03
CA TRP A 161 3.33 -11.54 0.99
C TRP A 161 4.27 -12.62 1.53
N GLY A 162 4.78 -13.48 0.64
CA GLY A 162 5.72 -14.55 0.99
C GLY A 162 7.11 -14.29 0.41
N VAL A 163 8.13 -14.94 0.96
CA VAL A 163 9.54 -14.79 0.54
C VAL A 163 10.02 -16.11 -0.09
N PRO A 164 9.64 -16.42 -1.34
CA PRO A 164 9.85 -17.75 -1.92
C PRO A 164 11.33 -18.09 -2.17
N SER A 165 12.20 -17.08 -2.35
CA SER A 165 13.61 -17.27 -2.65
C SER A 165 14.54 -17.14 -1.44
N GLY A 166 14.02 -16.75 -0.27
CA GLY A 166 14.83 -16.33 0.88
C GLY A 166 15.67 -15.07 0.65
N GLY A 167 15.48 -14.38 -0.48
CA GLY A 167 16.18 -13.14 -0.84
C GLY A 167 15.51 -11.87 -0.30
N ASP A 168 15.92 -10.72 -0.83
CA ASP A 168 15.48 -9.40 -0.35
C ASP A 168 14.04 -9.03 -0.72
N TRP A 169 13.39 -9.82 -1.57
CA TRP A 169 12.07 -9.52 -2.13
C TRP A 169 10.99 -10.48 -1.61
N ALA A 170 9.85 -9.92 -1.23
CA ALA A 170 8.63 -10.67 -1.01
C ALA A 170 7.68 -10.52 -2.20
N LEU A 171 6.75 -11.46 -2.35
CA LEU A 171 5.80 -11.50 -3.45
C LEU A 171 4.40 -11.83 -2.92
N PHE A 172 3.41 -11.09 -3.42
CA PHE A 172 2.02 -11.54 -3.38
C PHE A 172 1.79 -12.51 -4.53
N PRO A 173 1.39 -13.77 -4.29
CA PRO A 173 1.18 -14.76 -5.34
C PRO A 173 -0.20 -14.55 -6.00
N GLY A 174 -0.42 -13.40 -6.63
CA GLY A 174 -1.67 -13.08 -7.32
C GLY A 174 -1.62 -11.78 -8.11
N GLY A 175 -2.74 -11.48 -8.77
CA GLY A 175 -2.90 -10.32 -9.64
C GLY A 175 -4.30 -10.26 -10.25
N ALA A 176 -4.53 -9.31 -11.17
CA ALA A 176 -5.84 -9.14 -11.82
C ALA A 176 -6.32 -10.42 -12.54
N ILE A 177 -5.39 -11.25 -13.04
CA ILE A 177 -5.65 -12.61 -13.49
C ILE A 177 -4.71 -13.54 -12.72
N GLU A 178 -5.27 -14.52 -12.02
CA GLU A 178 -4.51 -15.53 -11.28
C GLU A 178 -4.59 -16.87 -12.01
N LEU A 179 -3.43 -17.48 -12.27
CA LEU A 179 -3.30 -18.78 -12.92
C LEU A 179 -2.58 -19.73 -11.95
N ASN A 180 -3.30 -20.71 -11.40
CA ASN A 180 -2.76 -21.66 -10.44
C ASN A 180 -2.99 -23.09 -10.94
N ASP A 181 -1.93 -23.88 -11.12
CA ASP A 181 -2.04 -25.24 -11.66
C ASP A 181 -2.79 -25.28 -13.01
N THR A 182 -2.20 -24.66 -14.03
CA THR A 182 -2.76 -24.58 -15.39
C THR A 182 -1.70 -24.89 -16.44
N SER A 183 -2.13 -25.23 -17.67
CA SER A 183 -1.21 -25.34 -18.82
C SER A 183 -1.87 -24.85 -20.11
N HIS A 184 -1.07 -24.34 -21.05
CA HIS A 184 -1.57 -23.84 -22.35
C HIS A 184 -2.65 -22.74 -22.21
N VAL A 185 -2.46 -21.81 -21.28
CA VAL A 185 -3.30 -20.61 -21.17
C VAL A 185 -2.76 -19.53 -22.10
N THR A 186 -3.60 -18.98 -22.96
CA THR A 186 -3.26 -17.86 -23.85
C THR A 186 -4.01 -16.61 -23.43
N ILE A 187 -3.28 -15.51 -23.19
CA ILE A 187 -3.86 -14.17 -22.98
C ILE A 187 -3.40 -13.32 -24.16
N ARG A 188 -4.32 -12.93 -25.04
CA ARG A 188 -3.99 -12.23 -26.31
C ARG A 188 -4.88 -11.02 -26.51
N GLY A 189 -4.30 -9.91 -26.98
CA GLY A 189 -5.07 -8.70 -27.30
C GLY A 189 -5.79 -8.06 -26.12
N CYS A 190 -5.45 -8.45 -24.89
CA CYS A 190 -6.07 -7.90 -23.68
C CYS A 190 -5.37 -6.61 -23.23
N SER A 191 -6.11 -5.72 -22.56
CA SER A 191 -5.57 -4.51 -21.94
C SER A 191 -5.73 -4.56 -20.42
N PHE A 192 -4.76 -3.99 -19.70
CA PHE A 192 -4.79 -3.87 -18.24
C PHE A 192 -4.59 -2.40 -17.89
N THR A 193 -5.56 -1.84 -17.19
CA THR A 193 -5.56 -0.43 -16.78
C THR A 193 -5.82 -0.33 -15.29
N ARG A 194 -5.30 0.74 -14.70
CA ARG A 194 -5.57 1.07 -13.30
C ARG A 194 -6.86 1.85 -13.20
#